data_AF-A0A5K1H451-F1
#
_entry.id   AF-A0A5K1H451-F1
#
_cell.length_a   1.000
_cell.length_b   1.000
_cell.length_c   1.000
_cell.angle_alpha   90.00
_cell.angle_beta   90.00
_cell.angle_gamma   90.00
#
_symmetry.space_group_name_H-M   'P 1'
#
loop_
_entity.id
_entity.type
_entity.pdbx_description
1 polymer ?
#
loop_
_entity_poly.entity_id
_entity_poly.type
_entity_poly.pdbx_seq_one_letter_code
_entity_poly.pdbx_strand_id
1 'polypeptide(L)'
;VGFRRGNQPRSVQIYMNEAGVAEEQAWQHIRNLLRDAWRTLNRELLSAQQQQQQIAFSRSFMNVALNIARVSQCMYDYEDGVSALEHESMDHIYSLIAEPIQTA
;
A
#
# COMPACT_ATOMS: atom_id res chain seq x y z
N VAL A 1 -2.63 -26.87 -8.24
CA VAL A 1 -3.10 -26.29 -6.95
C VAL A 1 -1.92 -26.23 -5.99
N GLY A 2 -1.18 -25.10 -5.98
CA GLY A 2 0.03 -24.94 -5.17
C GLY A 2 -0.25 -24.08 -3.95
N PHE A 3 -0.72 -24.69 -2.86
CA PHE A 3 -0.78 -24.03 -1.55
C PHE A 3 0.61 -24.13 -0.91
N ARG A 4 1.38 -23.03 -0.87
CA ARG A 4 2.57 -22.94 0.00
C ARG A 4 2.69 -21.56 0.68
N ARG A 5 2.82 -21.68 2.01
CA ARG A 5 2.99 -20.72 3.11
C ARG A 5 1.80 -19.80 3.47
N GLY A 6 1.14 -20.17 4.57
CA GLY A 6 0.26 -19.35 5.41
C GLY A 6 -1.23 -19.58 5.16
N ASN A 7 -1.88 -20.43 5.95
CA ASN A 7 -3.30 -20.86 5.79
C ASN A 7 -4.32 -19.76 6.16
N GLN A 8 -4.09 -18.50 5.81
CA GLN A 8 -5.11 -17.46 5.90
C GLN A 8 -5.57 -17.10 4.48
N PRO A 9 -6.89 -17.11 4.22
CA PRO A 9 -7.40 -16.65 2.95
C PRO A 9 -7.04 -15.17 2.77
N ARG A 10 -6.50 -14.81 1.61
CA ARG A 10 -6.23 -13.39 1.26
C ARG A 10 -7.57 -12.65 1.22
N SER A 11 -7.55 -11.32 1.43
CA SER A 11 -8.76 -10.48 1.39
C SER A 11 -9.64 -10.74 0.15
N VAL A 12 -9.01 -10.97 -1.01
CA VAL A 12 -9.69 -11.36 -2.25
C VAL A 12 -10.44 -12.68 -2.11
N GLN A 13 -9.82 -13.73 -1.56
CA GLN A 13 -10.45 -15.04 -1.37
C GLN A 13 -11.59 -14.99 -0.36
N ILE A 14 -11.44 -14.20 0.71
CA ILE A 14 -12.51 -13.96 1.69
C ILE A 14 -13.70 -13.32 0.97
N TYR A 15 -13.47 -12.22 0.24
CA TYR A 15 -14.53 -11.50 -0.45
C TYR A 15 -15.20 -12.34 -1.56
N MET A 16 -14.43 -13.14 -2.30
CA MET A 16 -14.98 -14.11 -3.26
C MET A 16 -15.98 -15.05 -2.59
N ASN A 17 -15.61 -15.61 -1.43
CA ASN A 17 -16.44 -16.56 -0.70
C ASN A 17 -17.67 -15.90 -0.06
N GLU A 18 -17.52 -14.69 0.51
CA GLU A 18 -18.61 -13.96 1.16
C GLU A 18 -19.63 -13.41 0.16
N ALA A 19 -19.17 -12.88 -0.97
CA ALA A 19 -20.04 -12.25 -1.97
C ALA A 19 -20.43 -13.21 -3.12
N GLY A 20 -19.83 -14.40 -3.20
CA GLY A 20 -20.09 -15.38 -4.26
C GLY A 20 -19.66 -14.90 -5.65
N VAL A 21 -18.62 -14.06 -5.73
CA VAL A 21 -18.18 -13.41 -6.97
C VAL A 21 -16.94 -14.07 -7.57
N ALA A 22 -16.72 -13.83 -8.88
CA ALA A 22 -15.50 -14.25 -9.56
C ALA A 22 -14.26 -13.52 -9.02
N GLU A 23 -13.09 -14.15 -9.16
CA GLU A 23 -11.81 -13.62 -8.67
C GLU A 23 -11.49 -12.22 -9.19
N GLU A 24 -11.75 -11.95 -10.47
CA GLU A 24 -11.54 -10.63 -11.09
C GLU A 24 -12.41 -9.54 -10.43
N GLN A 25 -13.68 -9.85 -10.13
CA GLN A 25 -14.58 -8.91 -9.46
C GLN A 25 -14.13 -8.65 -8.02
N ALA A 26 -13.63 -9.68 -7.34
CA ALA A 26 -13.08 -9.54 -6.00
C ALA A 26 -11.80 -8.68 -6.00
N TRP A 27 -10.89 -8.90 -6.95
CA TRP A 27 -9.72 -8.05 -7.13
C TRP A 27 -10.10 -6.59 -7.37
N GLN A 28 -11.04 -6.35 -8.29
CA GLN A 28 -11.51 -5.00 -8.57
C GLN A 28 -12.12 -4.34 -7.34
N HIS A 29 -12.89 -5.08 -6.54
CA HIS A 29 -13.46 -4.59 -5.29
C HIS A 29 -12.38 -4.19 -4.29
N ILE A 30 -11.41 -5.08 -4.02
CA ILE A 30 -10.31 -4.81 -3.09
C ILE A 30 -9.48 -3.60 -3.57
N ARG A 31 -9.14 -3.51 -4.86
CA ARG A 31 -8.42 -2.34 -5.42
C ARG A 31 -9.19 -1.03 -5.22
N ASN A 32 -10.51 -1.05 -5.40
CA ASN A 32 -11.35 0.13 -5.15
C ASN A 32 -11.32 0.53 -3.66
N LEU A 33 -11.40 -0.43 -2.74
CA LEU A 33 -11.28 -0.16 -1.30
C LEU A 33 -9.93 0.49 -0.95
N LEU A 34 -8.82 -0.01 -1.49
CA LEU A 34 -7.50 0.60 -1.28
C LEU A 34 -7.46 2.03 -1.82
N ARG A 35 -7.98 2.25 -3.04
CA ARG A 35 -8.03 3.58 -3.67
C ARG A 35 -8.85 4.57 -2.85
N ASP A 36 -9.98 4.14 -2.30
CA ASP A 36 -10.84 5.01 -1.50
C ASP A 36 -10.25 5.28 -0.12
N ALA A 37 -9.60 4.29 0.51
CA ALA A 37 -8.81 4.50 1.73
C ALA A 37 -7.68 5.53 1.50
N TRP A 38 -6.98 5.44 0.37
CA TRP A 38 -5.93 6.38 -0.01
C TRP A 38 -6.46 7.81 -0.22
N ARG A 39 -7.62 7.95 -0.89
CA ARG A 39 -8.28 9.25 -1.05
C ARG A 39 -8.67 9.86 0.29
N THR A 40 -9.23 9.07 1.20
CA THR A 40 -9.60 9.52 2.54
C THR A 40 -8.37 9.99 3.31
N LEU A 41 -7.30 9.20 3.34
CA LEU A 41 -6.05 9.55 4.01
C LEU A 41 -5.44 10.87 3.48
N ASN A 42 -5.47 11.10 2.16
CA ASN A 42 -5.01 12.36 1.59
C ASN A 42 -5.89 13.56 1.97
N ARG A 43 -7.22 13.38 2.02
CA ARG A 43 -8.14 14.44 2.45
C ARG A 43 -7.92 14.81 3.91
N GLU A 44 -7.77 13.82 4.78
CA GLU A 44 -7.52 14.04 6.21
C GLU A 44 -6.16 14.70 6.46
N LEU A 45 -5.15 14.41 5.65
CA LEU A 45 -3.88 15.13 5.72
C LEU A 45 -4.05 16.61 5.39
N LEU A 46 -4.79 16.93 4.32
CA LEU A 46 -5.04 18.31 3.92
C LEU A 46 -5.84 19.07 4.98
N SER A 47 -6.86 18.44 5.57
CA SER A 47 -7.65 19.04 6.66
C SER A 47 -6.78 19.28 7.91
N ALA A 48 -5.97 18.30 8.31
CA ALA A 48 -5.06 18.42 9.45
C ALA A 48 -4.02 19.53 9.26
N GLN A 49 -3.49 19.70 8.04
CA GLN A 49 -2.56 20.79 7.72
C GLN A 49 -3.22 22.17 7.81
N GLN A 50 -4.49 22.28 7.42
CA GLN A 50 -5.25 23.53 7.49
C GLN A 50 -5.71 23.86 8.92
N GLN A 51 -6.03 22.83 9.71
CA GLN A 51 -6.49 22.97 11.09
C GLN A 51 -5.33 22.82 12.07
N GLN A 52 -4.48 23.84 12.12
CA GLN A 52 -3.30 23.90 12.99
C GLN A 52 -3.58 23.80 14.50
N GLN A 53 -4.86 23.73 14.93
CA GLN A 53 -5.29 23.81 16.32
C GLN A 53 -6.08 22.59 16.85
N GLN A 54 -6.43 21.58 16.03
CA GLN A 54 -7.26 20.43 16.50
C GLN A 54 -6.72 19.06 16.08
N ILE A 55 -5.41 18.87 16.05
CA ILE A 55 -4.85 17.57 15.64
C ILE A 55 -4.58 16.73 16.89
N ALA A 56 -5.24 15.58 17.00
CA ALA A 56 -5.05 14.62 18.08
C ALA A 56 -3.63 14.01 18.12
N PHE A 57 -2.88 14.13 17.02
CA PHE A 57 -1.56 13.54 16.84
C PHE A 57 -0.53 14.59 16.41
N SER A 58 0.73 14.35 16.75
CA SER A 58 1.83 15.22 16.30
C SER A 58 2.04 15.12 14.79
N ARG A 59 2.56 16.20 14.19
CA ARG A 59 2.92 16.21 12.76
C ARG A 59 3.88 15.08 12.37
N SER A 60 4.84 14.76 13.25
CA SER A 60 5.79 13.67 13.05
C SER A 60 5.09 12.31 12.97
N PHE A 61 4.13 12.05 13.88
CA PHE A 61 3.36 10.82 13.86
C PHE A 61 2.55 10.67 12.57
N MET A 62 1.86 11.72 12.14
CA MET A 62 1.12 11.72 10.88
C MET A 62 2.03 11.45 9.68
N ASN A 63 3.20 12.08 9.62
CA ASN A 63 4.16 11.83 8.54
C ASN A 63 4.65 10.37 8.50
N VAL A 64 4.89 9.76 9.66
CA VAL A 64 5.28 8.34 9.73
C VAL A 64 4.16 7.44 9.22
N ALA A 65 2.93 7.64 9.68
CA ALA A 65 1.77 6.87 9.21
C ALA A 65 1.58 6.99 7.69
N LEU A 66 1.74 8.21 7.15
CA LEU A 66 1.66 8.48 5.72
C LEU A 66 2.76 7.76 4.94
N ASN A 67 3.99 7.79 5.44
CA ASN A 67 5.13 7.14 4.80
C ASN A 67 4.97 5.62 4.80
N ILE A 68 4.43 5.02 5.86
CA ILE A 68 4.11 3.59 5.89
C ILE A 68 3.12 3.24 4.78
N ALA A 69 2.04 4.01 4.64
CA ALA A 69 1.04 3.77 3.60
C ALA A 69 1.64 3.90 2.17
N ARG A 70 2.54 4.88 1.96
CA ARG A 70 3.28 5.06 0.69
C ARG A 70 4.21 3.90 0.37
N VAL A 71 4.95 3.42 1.38
CA VAL A 71 5.85 2.28 1.21
C VAL A 71 5.04 1.04 0.86
N SER A 72 3.93 0.77 1.54
CA SER A 72 3.04 -0.33 1.18
C SER A 72 2.56 -0.22 -0.26
N GLN A 73 2.14 0.97 -0.69
CA GLN A 73 1.73 1.18 -2.09
C GLN A 73 2.86 0.90 -3.07
N CYS A 74 4.06 1.44 -2.84
CA CYS A 74 5.25 1.20 -3.67
C CYS A 74 5.59 -0.29 -3.79
N MET A 75 5.46 -1.03 -2.68
CA MET A 75 5.80 -2.45 -2.62
C MET A 75 4.75 -3.37 -3.28
N TYR A 76 3.48 -2.97 -3.34
CA TYR A 76 2.37 -3.85 -3.72
C TYR A 76 1.57 -3.39 -4.96
N ASP A 77 1.77 -2.16 -5.47
CA ASP A 77 1.10 -1.68 -6.70
C ASP A 77 1.65 -2.32 -7.98
N TYR A 78 2.84 -2.93 -7.94
CA TYR A 78 3.29 -3.83 -9.01
C TYR A 78 2.53 -5.15 -8.86
N GLU A 79 1.64 -5.42 -9.83
CA GLU A 79 0.62 -6.48 -9.82
C GLU A 79 1.13 -7.94 -9.68
N ASP A 80 2.42 -8.17 -9.41
CA ASP A 80 2.99 -9.50 -9.14
C ASP A 80 3.95 -9.57 -7.91
N GLY A 81 4.08 -8.46 -7.16
CA GLY A 81 5.16 -8.18 -6.20
C GLY A 81 5.31 -9.08 -4.96
N VAL A 82 4.46 -10.08 -4.77
CA VAL A 82 4.57 -11.03 -3.63
C VAL A 82 4.90 -12.45 -4.08
N SER A 83 4.55 -12.83 -5.30
CA SER A 83 4.96 -14.11 -5.92
C SER A 83 6.23 -13.97 -6.75
N ALA A 84 6.46 -12.79 -7.31
CA ALA A 84 7.72 -12.38 -7.88
C ALA A 84 8.09 -11.06 -7.21
N LEU A 85 9.10 -11.05 -6.34
CA LEU A 85 9.90 -9.84 -6.15
C LEU A 85 10.54 -9.56 -7.52
N GLU A 86 9.79 -8.93 -8.42
CA GLU A 86 10.37 -8.40 -9.64
C GLU A 86 11.42 -7.38 -9.23
N HIS A 87 12.61 -7.56 -9.79
CA HIS A 87 13.82 -6.83 -9.44
C HIS A 87 13.61 -5.32 -9.42
N GLU A 88 12.75 -4.77 -10.27
CA GLU A 88 12.64 -3.32 -10.48
C GLU A 88 12.26 -2.50 -9.23
N SER A 89 11.31 -2.94 -8.40
CA SER A 89 10.94 -2.20 -7.18
C SER A 89 12.04 -2.27 -6.12
N MET A 90 12.74 -3.42 -6.03
CA MET A 90 13.88 -3.57 -5.12
C MET A 90 15.13 -2.87 -5.65
N ASP A 91 15.32 -2.78 -6.96
CA ASP A 91 16.44 -2.11 -7.61
C ASP A 91 16.37 -0.60 -7.38
N HIS A 92 15.17 0.00 -7.47
CA HIS A 92 14.97 1.39 -7.10
C HIS A 92 15.27 1.65 -5.62
N ILE A 93 14.84 0.75 -4.73
CA ILE A 93 15.13 0.85 -3.29
C ILE A 93 16.64 0.67 -3.03
N TYR A 94 17.27 -0.29 -3.71
CA TYR A 94 18.69 -0.58 -3.58
C TYR A 94 19.54 0.59 -4.08
N SER A 95 19.25 1.14 -5.26
CA SER A 95 19.91 2.34 -5.78
C SER A 95 19.75 3.50 -4.80
N LEU A 96 18.54 3.75 -4.28
CA LEU A 96 18.31 4.84 -3.33
C LEU A 96 19.10 4.71 -2.01
N ILE A 97 19.33 3.49 -1.53
CA ILE A 97 19.95 3.24 -0.21
C ILE A 97 21.46 2.96 -0.32
N ALA A 98 21.89 2.26 -1.37
CA ALA A 98 23.24 1.74 -1.51
C ALA A 98 24.10 2.51 -2.51
N GLU A 99 23.50 3.21 -3.47
CA GLU A 99 24.24 3.96 -4.49
C GLU A 99 24.34 5.45 -4.11
N PRO A 100 25.56 5.95 -3.84
CA PRO A 100 25.75 7.37 -3.55
C PRO A 100 25.47 8.22 -4.80
N ILE A 101 24.86 9.39 -4.59
CA ILE A 101 24.64 10.37 -5.66
C ILE A 101 26.01 10.85 -6.15
N GLN A 102 26.27 10.71 -7.45
CA GLN A 102 27.50 11.21 -8.04
C GLN A 102 27.49 12.75 -7.99
N THR A 103 28.46 13.33 -7.30
CA THR A 103 28.73 14.77 -7.31
C THR A 103 29.95 15.02 -8.18
N ALA A 104 29.81 15.88 -9.19
CA ALA A 104 30.93 16.37 -10.00
C ALA A 104 31.95 17.16 -9.16
#